data_AF-D9PJJ4-F1
#
_entry.id   AF-D9PJJ4-F1
#
_cell.length_a   1.000
_cell.length_b   1.000
_cell.length_c   1.000
_cell.angle_alpha   90.00
_cell.angle_beta   90.00
_cell.angle_gamma   90.00
#
_symmetry.space_group_name_H-M   'P 1'
#
loop_
_entity.id
_entity.type
_entity.pdbx_description
1 polymer ?
#
loop_
_entity_poly.entity_id
_entity_poly.type
_entity_poly.pdbx_seq_one_letter_code
_entity_poly.pdbx_strand_id
1 'polypeptide(L)'
;MGFVVFMVMGVYVLISFGTVALAVSYAKKRGKSTICWGLSAALVMYLIPCWDWIPTVVAHKYYCEKEAGFWVYKTLDQWKAENPGVLEILTTQRVPQNKFEQSENVSISTTIWNTRIYSTHKTQGPFFPNLWSREDEILDAKTGGILARYMDFSTSQERRQAGWSGWKFWLDSEDCIGGRDKAIRFVKFVEQLKGAEK
;
A
#
# COMPACT_ATOMS: atom_id res chain seq x y z
N MET A 1 -19.18 -8.41 -13.86
CA MET A 1 -18.47 -7.12 -13.95
C MET A 1 -17.24 -7.15 -14.85
N GLY A 2 -16.35 -8.15 -14.77
CA GLY A 2 -15.14 -8.21 -15.62
C GLY A 2 -15.41 -8.10 -17.13
N PHE A 3 -16.43 -8.80 -17.65
CA PHE A 3 -16.80 -8.74 -19.07
C PHE A 3 -17.18 -7.32 -19.55
N VAL A 4 -17.85 -6.54 -18.71
CA VAL A 4 -18.24 -5.15 -19.02
C VAL A 4 -17.00 -4.27 -19.15
N VAL A 5 -16.00 -4.44 -18.27
CA VAL A 5 -14.74 -3.70 -18.34
C VAL A 5 -13.99 -4.01 -19.64
N PHE A 6 -13.92 -5.28 -20.05
CA PHE A 6 -13.30 -5.66 -21.32
C PHE A 6 -14.05 -5.11 -22.54
N MET A 7 -15.39 -5.07 -22.49
CA MET A 7 -16.19 -4.48 -23.57
C MET A 7 -15.92 -2.96 -23.70
N VAL A 8 -15.92 -2.24 -22.58
CA VAL A 8 -15.62 -0.80 -22.54
C VAL A 8 -14.18 -0.52 -23.01
N MET A 9 -13.21 -1.30 -22.55
CA MET A 9 -11.82 -1.20 -23.04
C MET A 9 -11.72 -1.48 -24.54
N GLY A 10 -12.43 -2.50 -25.04
CA GLY A 10 -12.48 -2.80 -26.47
C GLY A 10 -13.03 -1.65 -27.29
N VAL A 11 -14.15 -1.06 -26.88
CA VAL A 11 -14.74 0.12 -27.52
C VAL A 11 -13.77 1.31 -27.48
N TYR A 12 -13.12 1.55 -26.34
CA TYR A 12 -12.13 2.62 -26.20
C TYR A 12 -10.93 2.44 -27.14
N VAL A 13 -10.43 1.21 -27.28
CA VAL A 13 -9.34 0.89 -28.21
C VAL A 13 -9.76 1.16 -29.65
N LEU A 14 -10.98 0.77 -30.05
CA LEU A 14 -11.52 1.06 -31.38
C LEU A 14 -11.63 2.58 -31.64
N ILE A 15 -12.13 3.35 -30.66
CA ILE A 15 -12.20 4.82 -30.75
C ILE A 15 -10.80 5.42 -30.86
N SER A 16 -9.82 4.88 -30.12
CA SER A 16 -8.43 5.33 -30.15
C SER A 16 -7.81 5.13 -31.54
N PHE A 17 -7.99 3.95 -32.14
CA PHE A 17 -7.55 3.68 -33.51
C PHE A 17 -8.22 4.59 -34.52
N GLY A 18 -9.55 4.81 -34.40
CA GLY A 18 -10.29 5.73 -35.25
C GLY A 18 -9.75 7.15 -35.16
N THR A 19 -9.50 7.65 -33.95
CA THR A 19 -8.95 9.00 -33.71
C THR A 19 -7.58 9.17 -34.34
N VAL A 20 -6.68 8.19 -34.17
CA VAL A 20 -5.34 8.23 -34.79
C VAL A 20 -5.43 8.19 -36.32
N ALA A 21 -6.27 7.32 -36.88
CA ALA A 21 -6.47 7.22 -38.33
C ALA A 21 -7.03 8.51 -38.93
N LEU A 22 -7.97 9.17 -38.24
CA LEU A 22 -8.52 10.47 -38.64
C LEU A 22 -7.46 11.57 -38.55
N ALA A 23 -6.64 11.61 -37.50
CA ALA A 23 -5.56 12.56 -37.35
C ALA A 23 -4.52 12.43 -38.48
N VAL A 24 -4.13 11.19 -38.81
CA VAL A 24 -3.21 10.90 -39.93
C VAL A 24 -3.83 11.31 -41.27
N SER A 25 -5.10 10.97 -41.49
CA SER A 25 -5.83 11.33 -42.73
C SER A 25 -5.96 12.84 -42.89
N TYR A 26 -6.22 13.55 -41.80
CA TYR A 26 -6.26 15.02 -41.77
C TYR A 26 -4.89 15.62 -42.10
N ALA A 27 -3.82 15.12 -41.47
CA ALA A 27 -2.46 15.59 -41.73
C ALA A 27 -2.06 15.39 -43.20
N LYS A 28 -2.36 14.21 -43.77
CA LYS A 28 -2.10 13.90 -45.18
C LYS A 28 -2.82 14.86 -46.12
N LYS A 29 -4.10 15.14 -45.89
CA LYS A 29 -4.90 16.09 -46.70
C LYS A 29 -4.39 17.53 -46.63
N ARG A 30 -3.74 17.91 -45.53
CA ARG A 30 -3.20 19.26 -45.29
C ARG A 30 -1.71 19.39 -45.60
N GLY A 31 -1.07 18.36 -46.15
CA GLY A 31 0.38 18.35 -46.41
C GLY A 31 1.25 18.45 -45.15
N LYS A 32 0.71 18.09 -43.98
CA LYS A 32 1.43 18.09 -42.69
C LYS A 32 2.06 16.74 -42.42
N SER A 33 3.03 16.70 -41.50
CA SER A 33 3.68 15.45 -41.06
C SER A 33 2.67 14.49 -40.43
N THR A 34 2.42 13.36 -41.12
CA THR A 34 1.53 12.30 -40.65
C THR A 34 2.05 11.64 -39.37
N ILE A 35 3.37 11.54 -39.22
CA ILE A 35 4.03 10.96 -38.05
C ILE A 35 3.75 11.81 -36.81
N CYS A 36 3.99 13.11 -36.88
CA CYS A 36 3.81 14.00 -35.72
C CYS A 36 2.34 14.02 -35.26
N TRP A 37 1.39 14.12 -36.19
CA TRP A 37 -0.05 14.12 -35.86
C TRP A 37 -0.54 12.77 -35.35
N GLY A 38 -0.08 11.67 -35.95
CA GLY A 38 -0.41 10.31 -35.50
C GLY A 38 0.12 10.03 -34.08
N LEU A 39 1.39 10.35 -33.81
CA LEU A 39 2.00 10.19 -32.49
C LEU A 39 1.34 11.08 -31.44
N SER A 40 1.01 12.34 -31.79
CA SER A 40 0.33 13.25 -30.87
C SER A 40 -1.05 12.74 -30.49
N ALA A 41 -1.84 12.28 -31.47
CA ALA A 41 -3.14 11.67 -31.20
C ALA A 41 -3.03 10.39 -30.36
N ALA A 42 -2.05 9.52 -30.67
CA ALA A 42 -1.81 8.30 -29.92
C ALA A 42 -1.40 8.60 -28.46
N LEU A 43 -0.54 9.60 -28.25
CA LEU A 43 -0.11 10.04 -26.92
C LEU A 43 -1.28 10.60 -26.10
N VAL A 44 -2.11 11.45 -26.70
CA VAL A 44 -3.30 11.99 -26.02
C VAL A 44 -4.25 10.87 -25.62
N MET A 45 -4.52 9.93 -26.53
CA MET A 45 -5.35 8.78 -26.19
C MET A 45 -4.73 8.00 -25.04
N TYR A 46 -3.46 7.59 -25.14
CA TYR A 46 -2.75 6.85 -24.09
C TYR A 46 -2.78 7.53 -22.72
N LEU A 47 -2.65 8.87 -22.68
CA LEU A 47 -2.66 9.62 -21.43
C LEU A 47 -4.03 9.57 -20.72
N ILE A 48 -5.15 9.45 -21.42
CA ILE A 48 -6.48 9.44 -20.77
C ILE A 48 -6.62 8.36 -19.67
N PRO A 49 -6.32 7.06 -19.93
CA PRO A 49 -6.38 6.04 -18.89
C PRO A 49 -5.13 6.01 -17.99
N CYS A 50 -3.97 6.45 -18.49
CA CYS A 50 -2.68 6.27 -17.83
C CYS A 50 -2.07 7.56 -17.27
N TRP A 51 -2.82 8.67 -17.22
CA TRP A 51 -2.30 9.97 -16.76
C TRP A 51 -1.75 9.92 -15.33
N ASP A 52 -2.33 9.06 -14.49
CA ASP A 52 -1.95 8.94 -13.08
C ASP A 52 -0.75 8.02 -12.86
N TRP A 53 -0.23 7.34 -13.88
CA TRP A 53 0.91 6.44 -13.72
C TRP A 53 2.16 7.14 -13.22
N ILE A 54 2.57 8.24 -13.87
CA ILE A 54 3.75 9.00 -13.47
C ILE A 54 3.62 9.52 -12.03
N PRO A 55 2.56 10.28 -11.65
CA PRO A 55 2.48 10.81 -10.29
C PRO A 55 2.37 9.70 -9.24
N THR A 56 1.71 8.58 -9.54
CA THR A 56 1.58 7.44 -8.59
C THR A 56 2.94 6.81 -8.31
N VAL A 57 3.70 6.51 -9.37
CA VAL A 57 5.04 5.90 -9.24
C VAL A 57 6.02 6.84 -8.53
N VAL A 58 5.96 8.14 -8.83
CA VAL A 58 6.79 9.15 -8.16
C VAL A 58 6.45 9.25 -6.67
N ALA A 59 5.16 9.34 -6.32
CA ALA A 59 4.72 9.41 -4.94
C ALA A 59 5.11 8.15 -4.17
N HIS A 60 4.81 6.97 -4.71
CA HIS A 60 5.18 5.68 -4.09
C HIS A 60 6.68 5.60 -3.83
N LYS A 61 7.51 5.92 -4.82
CA LYS A 61 8.96 5.94 -4.65
C LYS A 61 9.40 6.92 -3.55
N TYR A 62 8.85 8.14 -3.53
CA TYR A 62 9.16 9.14 -2.52
C TYR A 62 8.86 8.63 -1.11
N TYR A 63 7.66 8.11 -0.88
CA TYR A 63 7.25 7.61 0.44
C TYR A 63 8.02 6.35 0.84
N CYS A 64 8.30 5.45 -0.11
CA CYS A 64 9.14 4.29 0.13
C CYS A 64 10.57 4.65 0.55
N GLU A 65 11.14 5.71 -0.01
CA GLU A 65 12.50 6.16 0.33
C GLU A 65 12.55 7.00 1.61
N LYS A 66 11.49 7.75 1.93
CA LYS A 66 11.48 8.70 3.05
C LYS A 66 10.87 8.13 4.32
N GLU A 67 9.81 7.35 4.19
CA GLU A 67 8.92 6.99 5.29
C GLU A 67 8.73 5.48 5.46
N ALA A 68 9.18 4.63 4.53
CA ALA A 68 9.07 3.18 4.68
C ALA A 68 10.30 2.55 5.35
N GLY A 69 10.05 1.65 6.29
CA GLY A 69 11.13 1.14 7.12
C GLY A 69 10.66 0.31 8.29
N PHE A 70 11.65 -0.21 9.00
CA PHE A 70 11.48 -0.87 10.27
C PHE A 70 12.39 -0.18 11.27
N TRP A 71 11.80 0.38 12.32
CA TRP A 71 12.50 1.09 13.39
C TRP A 71 12.25 0.38 14.71
N VAL A 72 13.33 0.08 15.42
CA VAL A 72 13.30 -0.40 16.80
C VAL A 72 13.68 0.79 17.68
N TYR A 73 12.70 1.36 18.37
CA TYR A 73 12.92 2.46 19.30
C TYR A 73 13.44 1.97 20.64
N LYS A 74 13.00 0.78 21.06
CA LYS A 74 13.44 0.12 22.28
C LYS A 74 13.69 -1.36 22.02
N THR A 75 14.91 -1.78 22.29
CA THR A 75 15.28 -3.21 22.18
C THR A 75 14.63 -4.02 23.31
N LEU A 76 14.55 -5.34 23.12
CA LEU A 76 14.05 -6.25 24.16
C LEU A 76 14.85 -6.12 25.46
N ASP A 77 16.17 -6.03 25.37
CA ASP A 77 17.05 -5.98 26.54
C ASP A 77 16.90 -4.65 27.30
N GLN A 78 16.78 -3.53 26.59
CA GLN A 78 16.45 -2.24 27.21
C GLN A 78 15.08 -2.28 27.89
N TRP A 79 14.07 -2.86 27.25
CA TRP A 79 12.74 -2.97 27.83
C TRP A 79 12.72 -3.87 29.09
N LYS A 80 13.47 -4.97 29.08
CA LYS A 80 13.66 -5.86 30.25
C LYS A 80 14.39 -5.16 31.39
N ALA A 81 15.42 -4.38 31.10
CA ALA A 81 16.16 -3.63 32.11
C ALA A 81 15.26 -2.60 32.81
N GLU A 82 14.34 -1.97 32.08
CA GLU A 82 13.33 -1.05 32.64
C GLU A 82 12.17 -1.76 33.35
N ASN A 83 11.92 -3.04 33.04
CA ASN A 83 10.81 -3.83 33.56
C ASN A 83 11.28 -5.21 34.06
N PRO A 84 12.13 -5.27 35.11
CA PRO A 84 12.67 -6.54 35.61
C PRO A 84 11.55 -7.46 36.10
N GLY A 85 11.62 -8.74 35.74
CA GLY A 85 10.65 -9.77 36.16
C GLY A 85 9.28 -9.73 35.46
N VAL A 86 9.00 -8.74 34.60
CA VAL A 86 7.70 -8.64 33.92
C VAL A 86 7.57 -9.70 32.82
N LEU A 87 8.64 -9.92 32.04
CA LEU A 87 8.62 -10.85 30.89
C LEU A 87 8.22 -12.27 31.29
N GLU A 88 8.68 -12.74 32.45
CA GLU A 88 8.44 -14.11 32.95
C GLU A 88 6.98 -14.35 33.34
N ILE A 89 6.25 -13.26 33.65
CA ILE A 89 4.84 -13.28 34.05
C ILE A 89 3.93 -13.03 32.83
N LEU A 90 4.50 -12.59 31.69
CA LEU A 90 3.74 -12.40 30.47
C LEU A 90 3.29 -13.75 29.93
N THR A 91 1.98 -13.99 30.06
CA THR A 91 1.32 -15.12 29.43
C THR A 91 0.54 -14.61 28.24
N THR A 92 0.87 -15.08 27.05
CA THR A 92 0.09 -14.79 25.85
C THR A 92 -1.22 -15.55 25.90
N GLN A 93 -2.32 -14.85 25.59
CA GLN A 93 -3.62 -15.50 25.45
C GLN A 93 -3.63 -16.34 24.18
N ARG A 94 -4.17 -17.58 24.23
CA ARG A 94 -4.31 -18.43 23.02
C ARG A 94 -5.08 -17.75 21.90
N VAL A 95 -6.03 -16.88 22.25
CA VAL A 95 -6.76 -16.05 21.31
C VAL A 95 -6.57 -14.60 21.73
N PRO A 96 -5.76 -13.82 21.00
CA PRO A 96 -5.59 -12.39 21.27
C PRO A 96 -6.92 -11.65 21.12
N GLN A 97 -7.20 -10.71 22.03
CA GLN A 97 -8.33 -9.81 21.85
C GLN A 97 -8.00 -8.81 20.75
N ASN A 98 -8.86 -8.76 19.73
CA ASN A 98 -8.74 -7.81 18.62
C ASN A 98 -9.84 -6.75 18.73
N LYS A 99 -9.45 -5.48 18.66
CA LYS A 99 -10.36 -4.36 18.44
C LYS A 99 -10.20 -3.88 17.01
N PHE A 100 -11.31 -3.60 16.35
CA PHE A 100 -11.31 -3.08 14.98
C PHE A 100 -12.07 -1.77 14.95
N GLU A 101 -11.41 -0.74 14.45
CA GLU A 101 -11.95 0.59 14.28
C GLU A 101 -11.80 0.97 12.80
N GLN A 102 -12.91 1.34 12.18
CA GLN A 102 -12.93 1.71 10.77
C GLN A 102 -13.57 3.09 10.60
N SER A 103 -12.87 3.94 9.87
CA SER A 103 -13.35 5.22 9.36
C SER A 103 -13.27 5.22 7.83
N GLU A 104 -13.67 6.30 7.17
CA GLU A 104 -13.77 6.36 5.69
C GLU A 104 -12.48 5.90 4.98
N ASN A 105 -11.31 6.36 5.44
CA ASN A 105 -10.02 6.11 4.79
C ASN A 105 -8.96 5.53 5.76
N VAL A 106 -9.35 5.14 6.96
CA VAL A 106 -8.43 4.57 7.96
C VAL A 106 -9.08 3.35 8.58
N SER A 107 -8.37 2.22 8.56
CA SER A 107 -8.70 1.03 9.34
C SER A 107 -7.59 0.79 10.36
N ILE A 108 -7.99 0.56 11.61
CA ILE A 108 -7.06 0.27 12.72
C ILE A 108 -7.51 -1.04 13.35
N SER A 109 -6.61 -2.01 13.42
CA SER A 109 -6.78 -3.23 14.17
C SER A 109 -5.78 -3.25 15.32
N THR A 110 -6.28 -3.34 16.55
CA THR A 110 -5.45 -3.43 17.75
C THR A 110 -5.52 -4.85 18.29
N THR A 111 -4.38 -5.54 18.32
CA THR A 111 -4.23 -6.89 18.86
C THR A 111 -3.55 -6.81 20.22
N ILE A 112 -4.24 -7.26 21.27
CA ILE A 112 -3.70 -7.32 22.63
C ILE A 112 -3.07 -8.70 22.83
N TRP A 113 -1.74 -8.76 22.90
CA TRP A 113 -1.01 -10.02 23.05
C TRP A 113 -0.98 -10.48 24.51
N ASN A 114 -0.72 -9.55 25.42
CA ASN A 114 -0.67 -9.79 26.84
C ASN A 114 -1.05 -8.51 27.62
N THR A 115 -0.88 -8.53 28.95
CA THR A 115 -1.23 -7.38 29.81
C THR A 115 -0.37 -6.15 29.60
N ARG A 116 0.76 -6.26 28.88
CA ARG A 116 1.74 -5.19 28.67
C ARG A 116 2.01 -4.86 27.22
N ILE A 117 1.83 -5.78 26.29
CA ILE A 117 2.18 -5.60 24.89
C ILE A 117 0.92 -5.72 24.04
N TYR A 118 0.69 -4.71 23.23
CA TYR A 118 -0.30 -4.73 22.17
C TYR A 118 0.34 -4.25 20.87
N SER A 119 -0.18 -4.73 19.75
CA SER A 119 0.21 -4.25 18.42
C SER A 119 -0.96 -3.55 17.75
N THR A 120 -0.67 -2.51 17.00
CA THR A 120 -1.64 -1.80 16.17
C THR A 120 -1.26 -2.00 14.71
N HIS A 121 -2.22 -2.42 13.91
CA HIS A 121 -2.12 -2.48 12.46
C HIS A 121 -3.04 -1.42 11.89
N LYS A 122 -2.48 -0.41 11.23
CA LYS A 122 -3.20 0.71 10.67
C LYS A 122 -3.00 0.72 9.16
N THR A 123 -4.08 0.61 8.41
CA THR A 123 -4.06 0.94 6.98
C THR A 123 -4.72 2.29 6.78
N GLN A 124 -4.11 3.15 5.97
CA GLN A 124 -4.69 4.42 5.56
C GLN A 124 -4.64 4.58 4.04
N GLY A 125 -5.73 5.04 3.45
CA GLY A 125 -5.84 5.27 2.02
C GLY A 125 -7.28 5.17 1.50
N PRO A 126 -7.51 5.43 0.20
CA PRO A 126 -6.49 5.82 -0.78
C PRO A 126 -6.14 7.31 -0.68
N PHE A 127 -4.84 7.63 -0.61
CA PHE A 127 -4.32 8.99 -0.84
C PHE A 127 -4.19 9.27 -2.33
N PHE A 128 -4.28 10.54 -2.73
CA PHE A 128 -3.99 10.91 -4.11
C PHE A 128 -2.48 10.80 -4.40
N PRO A 129 -2.05 10.14 -5.50
CA PRO A 129 -2.82 9.44 -6.53
C PRO A 129 -2.77 7.92 -6.31
N ASN A 130 -3.79 7.36 -5.65
CA ASN A 130 -3.94 5.94 -5.36
C ASN A 130 -2.77 5.30 -4.59
N LEU A 131 -2.41 5.89 -3.45
CA LEU A 131 -1.41 5.36 -2.51
C LEU A 131 -2.10 4.91 -1.22
N TRP A 132 -1.62 3.81 -0.64
CA TRP A 132 -2.03 3.30 0.65
C TRP A 132 -0.82 3.19 1.55
N SER A 133 -0.96 3.53 2.83
CA SER A 133 0.07 3.28 3.84
C SER A 133 -0.39 2.18 4.78
N ARG A 134 0.55 1.32 5.16
CA ARG A 134 0.38 0.26 6.14
C ARG A 134 1.40 0.49 7.25
N GLU A 135 0.90 0.69 8.46
CA GLU A 135 1.68 0.96 9.65
C GLU A 135 1.41 -0.12 10.69
N ASP A 136 2.46 -0.81 11.13
CA ASP A 136 2.41 -1.78 12.22
C ASP A 136 3.26 -1.25 13.39
N GLU A 137 2.65 -1.05 14.55
CA GLU A 137 3.35 -0.62 15.75
C GLU A 137 3.22 -1.65 16.87
N ILE A 138 4.23 -1.69 17.74
CA ILE A 138 4.20 -2.43 18.99
C ILE A 138 4.33 -1.42 20.11
N LEU A 139 3.39 -1.49 21.05
CA LEU A 139 3.24 -0.50 22.12
C LEU A 139 3.25 -1.20 23.48
N ASP A 140 3.84 -0.54 24.49
CA ASP A 140 3.71 -0.96 25.88
C ASP A 140 2.47 -0.32 26.52
N ALA A 141 1.50 -1.13 26.92
CA ALA A 141 0.22 -0.74 27.51
C ALA A 141 0.37 0.14 28.76
N LYS A 142 1.44 0.01 29.53
CA LYS A 142 1.62 0.84 30.74
C LYS A 142 2.16 2.22 30.41
N THR A 143 3.08 2.32 29.46
CA THR A 143 3.80 3.58 29.18
C THR A 143 3.25 4.31 27.97
N GLY A 144 2.52 3.62 27.09
CA GLY A 144 2.14 4.11 25.76
C GLY A 144 3.33 4.27 24.81
N GLY A 145 4.53 3.82 25.21
CA GLY A 145 5.73 3.95 24.41
C GLY A 145 5.77 2.95 23.24
N ILE A 146 6.17 3.43 22.07
CA ILE A 146 6.39 2.58 20.89
C ILE A 146 7.71 1.83 21.07
N LEU A 147 7.67 0.50 20.99
CA LEU A 147 8.84 -0.36 21.05
C LEU A 147 9.45 -0.53 19.66
N ALA A 148 8.60 -0.78 18.67
CA ALA A 148 8.99 -0.87 17.27
C ALA A 148 7.85 -0.42 16.36
N ARG A 149 8.23 0.07 15.18
CA ARG A 149 7.33 0.49 14.11
C ARG A 149 7.81 -0.09 12.79
N TYR A 150 6.87 -0.58 12.00
CA TYR A 150 7.04 -0.92 10.60
C TYR A 150 6.09 -0.06 9.78
N MET A 151 6.59 0.53 8.69
CA MET A 151 5.81 1.32 7.76
C MET A 151 6.10 0.86 6.35
N ASP A 152 5.05 0.69 5.56
CA ASP A 152 5.11 0.33 4.15
C ASP A 152 4.06 1.09 3.34
N PHE A 153 4.27 1.16 2.03
CA PHE A 153 3.36 1.80 1.11
C PHE A 153 3.03 0.90 -0.07
N SER A 154 1.77 0.91 -0.47
CA SER A 154 1.27 0.20 -1.64
C SER A 154 0.55 1.16 -2.58
N THR A 155 0.61 0.86 -3.87
CA THR A 155 -0.27 1.48 -4.90
C THR A 155 -1.32 0.48 -5.38
N SER A 156 -1.21 -0.77 -4.92
CA SER A 156 -2.25 -1.78 -5.04
C SER A 156 -3.50 -1.33 -4.30
N GLN A 157 -4.66 -1.60 -4.89
CA GLN A 157 -5.90 -1.46 -4.14
C GLN A 157 -6.01 -2.67 -3.21
N GLU A 158 -6.24 -2.45 -1.92
CA GLU A 158 -6.28 -3.50 -0.87
C GLU A 158 -7.19 -4.69 -1.20
N ARG A 159 -8.11 -4.51 -2.16
CA ARG A 159 -8.96 -5.57 -2.68
C ARG A 159 -8.68 -5.77 -4.16
N ARG A 160 -8.00 -6.87 -4.50
CA ARG A 160 -8.07 -7.52 -5.83
C ARG A 160 -9.49 -8.03 -6.12
N GLN A 161 -10.49 -7.18 -5.99
CA GLN A 161 -11.87 -7.47 -6.33
C GLN A 161 -12.10 -7.17 -7.81
N ALA A 162 -12.82 -8.06 -8.49
CA ALA A 162 -13.25 -7.84 -9.86
C ALA A 162 -14.17 -6.61 -9.93
N GLY A 163 -13.71 -5.51 -10.52
CA GLY A 163 -14.49 -4.27 -10.58
C GLY A 163 -13.69 -3.04 -11.05
N TRP A 164 -14.31 -1.87 -10.97
CA TRP A 164 -13.73 -0.58 -11.35
C TRP A 164 -12.64 -0.10 -10.38
N SER A 165 -12.50 -0.76 -9.24
CA SER A 165 -11.38 -0.62 -8.32
C SER A 165 -10.13 -1.31 -8.91
N GLY A 166 -10.14 -2.62 -9.12
CA GLY A 166 -8.94 -3.39 -9.48
C GLY A 166 -8.46 -3.37 -10.94
N TRP A 167 -8.96 -2.50 -11.83
CA TRP A 167 -8.61 -2.55 -13.26
C TRP A 167 -7.27 -1.90 -13.62
N LYS A 168 -6.73 -1.00 -12.79
CA LYS A 168 -5.44 -0.33 -13.04
C LYS A 168 -4.25 -1.21 -12.64
N PHE A 169 -4.18 -2.40 -13.22
CA PHE A 169 -3.13 -3.39 -12.91
C PHE A 169 -1.71 -2.86 -13.19
N TRP A 170 -1.55 -1.86 -14.07
CA TRP A 170 -0.27 -1.20 -14.34
C TRP A 170 0.21 -0.28 -13.21
N LEU A 171 -0.63 -0.04 -12.20
CA LEU A 171 -0.26 0.67 -10.96
C LEU A 171 -0.10 -0.30 -9.78
N ASP A 172 -0.21 -1.61 -9.98
CA ASP A 172 -0.18 -2.58 -8.88
C ASP A 172 1.24 -2.70 -8.31
N SER A 173 1.45 -2.19 -7.09
CA SER A 173 2.63 -2.45 -6.27
C SER A 173 2.17 -2.71 -4.86
N GLU A 174 2.38 -3.94 -4.38
CA GLU A 174 1.87 -4.38 -3.07
C GLU A 174 2.66 -3.78 -1.91
N ASP A 175 3.98 -3.64 -2.06
CA ASP A 175 4.89 -3.20 -0.99
C ASP A 175 6.02 -2.34 -1.59
N CYS A 176 6.76 -1.63 -0.73
CA CYS A 176 8.03 -1.02 -1.08
C CYS A 176 9.11 -2.08 -1.34
N ILE A 177 10.19 -1.71 -2.06
CA ILE A 177 11.33 -2.61 -2.29
C ILE A 177 11.93 -3.06 -0.95
N GLY A 178 11.97 -4.36 -0.72
CA GLY A 178 12.44 -4.95 0.55
C GLY A 178 11.46 -4.82 1.73
N GLY A 179 10.23 -4.35 1.49
CA GLY A 179 9.16 -4.26 2.49
C GLY A 179 8.91 -5.61 3.17
N ARG A 180 8.74 -6.67 2.37
CA ARG A 180 8.59 -8.05 2.87
C ARG A 180 9.68 -8.49 3.85
N ASP A 181 10.95 -8.21 3.55
CA ASP A 181 12.07 -8.59 4.43
C ASP A 181 12.03 -7.80 5.75
N LYS A 182 11.67 -6.52 5.69
CA LYS A 182 11.48 -5.66 6.87
C LYS A 182 10.27 -6.12 7.70
N ALA A 183 9.16 -6.50 7.06
CA ALA A 183 7.99 -7.07 7.71
C ALA A 183 8.34 -8.38 8.45
N ILE A 184 9.12 -9.26 7.83
CA ILE A 184 9.60 -10.50 8.48
C ILE A 184 10.45 -10.17 9.71
N ARG A 185 11.32 -9.15 9.65
CA ARG A 185 12.09 -8.70 10.82
C ARG A 185 11.21 -8.15 11.93
N PHE A 186 10.18 -7.38 11.57
CA PHE A 186 9.18 -6.90 12.52
C PHE A 186 8.46 -8.06 13.22
N VAL A 187 7.96 -9.05 12.47
CA VAL A 187 7.30 -10.23 13.04
C VAL A 187 8.23 -10.99 13.99
N LYS A 188 9.50 -11.21 13.61
CA LYS A 188 10.50 -11.83 14.48
C LYS A 188 10.71 -11.04 15.77
N PHE A 189 10.66 -9.71 15.72
CA PHE A 189 10.74 -8.87 16.91
C PHE A 189 9.49 -9.00 17.80
N VAL A 190 8.29 -9.07 17.21
CA VAL A 190 7.04 -9.33 17.96
C VAL A 190 7.12 -10.68 18.68
N GLU A 191 7.60 -11.73 18.01
CA GLU A 191 7.71 -13.08 18.58
C GLU A 191 8.57 -13.12 19.85
N GLN A 192 9.65 -12.32 19.91
CA GLN A 192 10.49 -12.19 21.09
C GLN A 192 9.76 -11.59 22.30
N LEU A 193 8.67 -10.86 22.08
CA LEU A 193 7.87 -10.18 23.11
C LEU A 193 6.62 -10.96 23.55
N LYS A 194 6.28 -12.06 22.86
CA LYS A 194 5.08 -12.87 23.17
C LYS A 194 5.20 -13.67 24.48
N GLY A 195 6.33 -13.67 25.18
CA GLY A 195 6.46 -14.37 26.47
C GLY A 195 6.19 -15.87 26.37
N ALA A 196 5.83 -16.52 27.47
CA ALA A 196 5.50 -17.95 27.46
C ALA A 196 4.05 -18.19 26.99
N GLU A 197 3.86 -19.17 26.11
CA GLU A 197 2.52 -19.62 25.70
C GLU A 197 1.86 -20.43 26.83
N LYS A 198 0.56 -20.20 27.05
CA LYS A 198 -0.30 -20.97 27.96
C LYS A 198 -1.21 -21.95 27.20
#